data_AF-A0A2M9ZTX0-F1
#
_entry.id   AF-A0A2M9ZTX0-F1
#
_cell.length_a   1.000
_cell.length_b   1.000
_cell.length_c   1.000
_cell.angle_alpha   90.00
_cell.angle_beta   90.00
_cell.angle_gamma   90.00
#
_symmetry.space_group_name_H-M   'P 1'
#
loop_
_entity.id
_entity.type
_entity.pdbx_description
1 polymer ?
#
loop_
_entity_poly.entity_id
_entity_poly.type
_entity_poly.pdbx_seq_one_letter_code
_entity_poly.pdbx_strand_id
1 'polypeptide(L)'
;MKKFQSFGYFTTVVLVYSIFINCFTVFPYKQETIDSRLLDKKEEEIISNKGKIDYEFQNFELVLKIEGASFQETLEKRKTLETKIIHYDYKKTDGYRQLDMDDKPWNRYILGMFADIGALLEWTTIPFRTISRKKEEEMISENIIKSEKTRTFEPKELQLILRAENTEFVNQNLRSETIRIPLTEIRKFFPKTNSIEALLYYGKERIEYQNIPVAEEIRKMKLK
;
A
#
# COMPACT_ATOMS: atom_id res chain seq x y z
N MET A 1 -28.18 -50.54 -30.87
CA MET A 1 -28.63 -49.13 -30.75
C MET A 1 -28.83 -48.62 -29.32
N LYS A 2 -29.23 -49.44 -28.31
CA LYS A 2 -29.47 -48.96 -26.93
C LYS A 2 -28.21 -48.53 -26.12
N LYS A 3 -27.00 -49.01 -26.47
CA LYS A 3 -25.75 -48.68 -25.73
C LYS A 3 -25.18 -47.28 -26.04
N PHE A 4 -25.31 -46.78 -27.28
CA PHE A 4 -24.83 -45.45 -27.67
C PHE A 4 -25.72 -44.32 -27.11
N GLN A 5 -27.03 -44.56 -26.98
CA GLN A 5 -27.94 -43.61 -26.31
C GLN A 5 -27.62 -43.45 -24.81
N SER A 6 -27.19 -44.53 -24.13
CA SER A 6 -26.77 -44.48 -22.73
C SER A 6 -25.46 -43.71 -22.54
N PHE A 7 -24.51 -43.82 -23.48
CA PHE A 7 -23.23 -43.12 -23.41
C PHE A 7 -23.40 -41.62 -23.66
N GLY A 8 -24.22 -41.25 -24.66
CA GLY A 8 -24.58 -39.85 -24.92
C GLY A 8 -25.28 -39.21 -23.72
N TYR A 9 -26.28 -39.88 -23.14
CA TYR A 9 -26.96 -39.41 -21.94
C TYR A 9 -25.99 -39.23 -20.76
N PHE A 10 -25.09 -40.19 -20.54
CA PHE A 10 -24.06 -40.08 -19.49
C PHE A 10 -23.13 -38.89 -19.72
N THR A 11 -22.65 -38.66 -20.94
CA THR A 11 -21.80 -37.49 -21.25
C THR A 11 -22.52 -36.16 -21.11
N THR A 12 -23.80 -36.07 -21.51
CA THR A 12 -24.60 -34.84 -21.35
C THR A 12 -24.88 -34.57 -19.89
N VAL A 13 -25.21 -35.61 -19.11
CA VAL A 13 -25.41 -35.51 -17.66
C VAL A 13 -24.11 -35.07 -16.98
N VAL A 14 -22.96 -35.65 -17.32
CA VAL A 14 -21.65 -35.25 -16.78
C VAL A 14 -21.28 -33.81 -17.17
N LEU A 15 -21.56 -33.37 -18.39
CA LEU A 15 -21.35 -31.98 -18.83
C LEU A 15 -22.26 -30.99 -18.11
N VAL A 16 -23.53 -31.33 -17.93
CA VAL A 16 -24.48 -30.52 -17.15
C VAL A 16 -24.01 -30.45 -15.70
N TYR A 17 -23.64 -31.57 -15.08
CA TYR A 17 -23.03 -31.59 -13.75
C TYR A 17 -21.76 -30.73 -13.70
N SER A 18 -20.88 -30.79 -14.71
CA SER A 18 -19.67 -29.98 -14.77
C SER A 18 -19.93 -28.48 -14.82
N ILE A 19 -21.04 -28.04 -15.41
CA ILE A 19 -21.41 -26.61 -15.50
C ILE A 19 -22.01 -26.11 -14.18
N PHE A 20 -22.60 -27.00 -13.35
CA PHE A 20 -23.20 -26.67 -12.06
C PHE A 20 -22.32 -27.00 -10.83
N ILE A 21 -21.11 -27.53 -11.03
CA ILE A 21 -20.05 -27.57 -10.00
C ILE A 21 -19.41 -26.17 -9.95
N ASN A 22 -20.07 -25.22 -9.28
CA ASN A 22 -19.52 -23.97 -8.72
C ASN A 22 -20.66 -23.14 -8.10
N CYS A 23 -21.49 -23.77 -7.27
CA CYS A 23 -22.58 -23.11 -6.53
C CYS A 23 -22.04 -22.33 -5.31
N PHE A 24 -20.91 -22.77 -4.74
CA PHE A 24 -20.24 -22.11 -3.62
C PHE A 24 -18.79 -21.73 -3.94
N THR A 25 -18.40 -20.51 -3.57
CA THR A 25 -17.00 -20.06 -3.56
C THR A 25 -16.47 -20.12 -2.14
N VAL A 26 -15.32 -20.78 -1.96
CA VAL A 26 -14.57 -20.78 -0.70
C VAL A 26 -13.55 -19.66 -0.73
N PHE A 27 -13.47 -18.89 0.34
CA PHE A 27 -12.56 -17.76 0.46
C PHE A 27 -11.91 -17.72 1.85
N PRO A 28 -10.66 -17.25 1.95
CA PRO A 28 -10.03 -17.02 3.25
C PRO A 28 -10.70 -15.81 3.91
N TYR A 29 -11.19 -15.96 5.14
CA TYR A 29 -11.84 -14.87 5.87
C TYR A 29 -11.04 -14.40 7.10
N LYS A 30 -10.17 -15.27 7.63
CA LYS A 30 -9.31 -14.96 8.77
C LYS A 30 -7.97 -15.64 8.62
N GLN A 31 -6.92 -14.93 9.02
CA GLN A 31 -5.57 -15.46 9.08
C GLN A 31 -5.00 -15.16 10.46
N GLU A 32 -4.55 -16.20 11.15
CA GLU A 32 -3.99 -16.11 12.50
C GLU A 32 -2.56 -16.62 12.49
N THR A 33 -1.62 -15.85 13.06
CA THR A 33 -0.26 -16.30 13.31
C THR A 33 -0.22 -17.07 14.62
N ILE A 34 0.20 -18.33 14.58
CA ILE A 34 0.20 -19.24 15.74
C ILE A 34 1.58 -19.43 16.31
N ASP A 35 2.59 -19.41 15.44
CA ASP A 35 3.98 -19.54 15.84
C ASP A 35 4.84 -18.59 15.00
N SER A 36 5.91 -18.10 15.62
CA SER A 36 6.91 -17.26 14.97
C SER A 36 8.29 -17.71 15.44
N ARG A 37 9.10 -18.15 14.49
CA ARG A 37 10.44 -18.65 14.74
C ARG A 37 11.47 -17.78 14.04
N LEU A 38 12.46 -17.28 14.78
CA LEU A 38 13.62 -16.61 14.19
C LEU A 38 14.48 -17.65 13.45
N LEU A 39 14.72 -17.42 12.15
CA LEU A 39 15.55 -18.25 11.30
C LEU A 39 16.98 -17.72 11.22
N ASP A 40 17.11 -16.41 10.98
CA ASP A 40 18.39 -15.75 10.79
C ASP A 40 18.34 -14.34 11.38
N LYS A 41 19.48 -13.90 11.91
CA LYS A 41 19.69 -12.54 12.38
C LYS A 41 21.06 -12.10 11.90
N LYS A 42 21.08 -11.00 11.16
CA LYS A 42 22.31 -10.37 10.66
C LYS A 42 22.32 -8.90 11.03
N GLU A 43 23.51 -8.41 11.36
CA GLU A 43 23.76 -7.00 11.59
C GLU A 43 24.62 -6.49 10.44
N GLU A 44 24.19 -5.38 9.84
CA GLU A 44 24.87 -4.73 8.72
C GLU A 44 25.06 -3.26 9.06
N GLU A 45 26.26 -2.74 8.80
CA GLU A 45 26.53 -1.31 8.92
C GLU A 45 26.29 -0.62 7.58
N ILE A 46 25.47 0.42 7.61
CA ILE A 46 25.20 1.26 6.45
C ILE A 46 25.47 2.72 6.78
N ILE A 47 25.74 3.51 5.74
CA ILE A 47 25.77 4.97 5.84
C ILE A 47 24.44 5.49 5.30
N SER A 48 23.71 6.25 6.10
CA SER A 48 22.48 6.92 5.67
C SER A 48 22.62 8.44 5.81
N ASN A 49 22.10 9.17 4.83
CA ASN A 49 22.11 10.62 4.81
C ASN A 49 20.72 11.12 5.22
N LYS A 50 20.65 11.98 6.23
CA LYS A 50 19.39 12.52 6.75
C LYS A 50 19.43 14.03 6.74
N GLY A 51 18.31 14.63 6.35
CA GLY A 51 18.11 16.07 6.42
C GLY A 51 17.14 16.45 7.52
N LYS A 52 17.00 17.75 7.74
CA LYS A 52 15.93 18.35 8.51
C LYS A 52 15.58 19.70 7.89
N ILE A 53 14.30 19.95 7.68
CA ILE A 53 13.77 21.22 7.20
C ILE A 53 12.77 21.73 8.24
N ASP A 54 13.21 22.66 9.08
CA ASP A 54 12.30 23.40 9.94
C ASP A 54 11.88 24.68 9.22
N TYR A 55 10.63 25.10 9.41
CA TYR A 55 10.11 26.32 8.81
C TYR A 55 9.40 27.20 9.84
N GLU A 56 9.53 28.51 9.66
CA GLU A 56 8.86 29.53 10.44
C GLU A 56 8.42 30.68 9.53
N PHE A 57 7.30 31.33 9.86
CA PHE A 57 6.88 32.55 9.18
C PHE A 57 7.22 33.76 10.06
N GLN A 58 8.05 34.66 9.54
CA GLN A 58 8.48 35.87 10.26
C GLN A 58 8.40 37.07 9.32
N ASN A 59 7.76 38.17 9.72
CA ASN A 59 7.70 39.42 8.95
C ASN A 59 7.27 39.26 7.48
N PHE A 60 6.30 38.37 7.19
CA PHE A 60 5.86 38.01 5.83
C PHE A 60 6.95 37.34 4.96
N GLU A 61 7.94 36.72 5.60
CA GLU A 61 8.93 35.85 4.98
C GLU A 61 8.74 34.41 5.48
N LEU A 62 8.95 33.46 4.58
CA LEU A 62 9.16 32.06 4.91
C LEU A 62 10.64 31.87 5.25
N VAL A 63 10.93 31.55 6.51
CA VAL A 63 12.27 31.25 7.01
C VAL A 63 12.41 29.73 7.10
N LEU A 64 13.34 29.18 6.32
CA LEU A 64 13.71 27.77 6.34
C LEU A 64 15.02 27.61 7.09
N LYS A 65 15.05 26.74 8.10
CA LYS A 65 16.27 26.29 8.78
C LYS A 65 16.55 24.87 8.33
N ILE A 66 17.72 24.67 7.75
CA ILE A 66 18.07 23.44 7.07
C ILE A 66 19.32 22.88 7.69
N GLU A 67 19.24 21.61 8.08
CA GLU A 67 20.36 20.83 8.59
C GLU A 67 20.48 19.54 7.77
N GLY A 68 21.70 19.05 7.60
CA GLY A 68 21.97 17.78 6.95
C GLY A 68 23.14 17.08 7.62
N ALA A 69 23.06 15.76 7.73
CA ALA A 69 24.12 14.96 8.31
C ALA A 69 24.13 13.54 7.75
N SER A 70 25.32 12.93 7.81
CA SER A 70 25.53 11.51 7.56
C SER A 70 25.55 10.75 8.89
N PHE A 71 24.91 9.59 8.89
CA PHE A 71 24.79 8.70 10.03
C PHE A 71 25.34 7.33 9.65
N GLN A 72 26.13 6.74 10.54
CA GLN A 72 26.47 5.33 10.48
C GLN A 72 25.41 4.58 11.27
N GLU A 73 24.65 3.75 10.58
CA GLU A 73 23.52 3.02 11.15
C GLU A 73 23.81 1.52 11.13
N THR A 74 23.56 0.87 12.27
CA THR A 74 23.60 -0.58 12.37
C THR A 74 22.18 -1.10 12.18
N LEU A 75 21.94 -1.72 11.03
CA LEU A 75 20.69 -2.39 10.69
C LEU A 75 20.74 -3.83 11.18
N GLU A 76 19.69 -4.25 11.86
CA GLU A 76 19.43 -5.64 12.19
C GLU A 76 18.36 -6.18 11.25
N LYS A 77 18.78 -7.12 10.42
CA LYS A 77 17.90 -7.88 9.54
C LYS A 77 17.52 -9.16 10.24
N ARG A 78 16.23 -9.33 10.53
CA ARG A 78 15.66 -10.54 11.13
C ARG A 78 14.81 -11.25 10.08
N LYS A 79 15.14 -12.52 9.85
CA LYS A 79 14.30 -13.43 9.07
C LYS A 79 13.50 -14.30 10.02
N THR A 80 12.18 -14.22 9.97
CA THR A 80 11.26 -14.99 10.81
C THR A 80 10.37 -15.88 9.95
N LEU A 81 10.18 -17.13 10.38
CA LEU A 81 9.20 -18.06 9.82
C LEU A 81 7.93 -17.96 10.65
N GLU A 82 6.86 -17.44 10.05
CA GLU A 82 5.56 -17.37 10.68
C GLU A 82 4.71 -18.56 10.23
N THR A 83 4.22 -19.35 11.19
CA THR A 83 3.22 -20.38 10.91
C THR A 83 1.84 -19.77 11.08
N LYS A 84 1.11 -19.65 9.97
CA LYS A 84 -0.22 -19.07 9.93
C LYS A 84 -1.28 -20.15 9.70
N ILE A 85 -2.40 -20.05 10.40
CA ILE A 85 -3.61 -20.79 10.06
C ILE A 85 -4.52 -19.86 9.26
N ILE A 86 -4.91 -20.33 8.08
CA ILE A 86 -5.89 -19.68 7.22
C ILE A 86 -7.23 -20.37 7.47
N HIS A 87 -8.18 -19.62 7.97
CA HIS A 87 -9.56 -20.05 8.10
C HIS A 87 -10.33 -19.68 6.84
N TYR A 88 -11.06 -20.65 6.32
CA TYR A 88 -11.84 -20.52 5.11
C TYR A 88 -13.33 -20.53 5.45
N ASP A 89 -14.06 -19.66 4.78
CA ASP A 89 -15.52 -19.64 4.80
C ASP A 89 -16.01 -19.82 3.37
N TYR A 90 -17.32 -20.01 3.20
CA TYR A 90 -17.93 -20.22 1.91
C TYR A 90 -19.14 -19.30 1.72
N LYS A 91 -19.36 -18.88 0.48
CA LYS A 91 -20.56 -18.12 0.10
C LYS A 91 -21.11 -18.65 -1.21
N LYS A 92 -22.41 -18.45 -1.44
CA LYS A 92 -23.04 -18.69 -2.75
C LYS A 92 -22.31 -17.86 -3.82
N THR A 93 -22.05 -18.48 -4.97
CA THR A 93 -21.47 -17.78 -6.13
C THR A 93 -22.45 -16.79 -6.72
N ASP A 94 -21.93 -15.78 -7.42
CA ASP A 94 -22.79 -14.75 -8.03
C ASP A 94 -23.71 -15.34 -9.10
N GLY A 95 -23.26 -16.37 -9.83
CA GLY A 95 -24.10 -17.11 -10.79
C GLY A 95 -25.25 -17.87 -10.11
N TYR A 96 -25.00 -18.50 -8.96
CA TYR A 96 -26.06 -19.17 -8.21
C TYR A 96 -27.06 -18.17 -7.60
N ARG A 97 -26.58 -16.99 -7.15
CA ARG A 97 -27.44 -15.90 -6.66
C ARG A 97 -28.31 -15.29 -7.77
N GLN A 98 -27.80 -15.18 -8.99
CA GLN A 98 -28.57 -14.68 -10.13
C GLN A 98 -29.77 -15.58 -10.45
N LEU A 99 -29.65 -16.90 -10.25
CA LEU A 99 -30.77 -17.85 -10.38
C LEU A 99 -31.83 -17.70 -9.27
N ASP A 100 -31.47 -17.16 -8.10
CA ASP A 100 -32.42 -16.82 -7.02
C ASP A 100 -33.18 -15.51 -7.33
N MET A 101 -32.61 -14.62 -8.14
CA MET A 101 -33.12 -13.26 -8.41
C MET A 101 -33.61 -13.03 -9.85
N ASP A 102 -33.71 -14.07 -10.68
CA ASP A 102 -34.16 -13.95 -12.08
C ASP A 102 -35.68 -13.72 -12.18
N ASP A 103 -36.08 -12.67 -12.90
CA ASP A 103 -37.48 -12.30 -13.15
C ASP A 103 -38.23 -13.31 -14.02
N LYS A 104 -37.53 -14.22 -14.71
CA LYS A 104 -38.14 -15.24 -15.58
C LYS A 104 -38.39 -16.54 -14.80
N PRO A 105 -39.65 -16.88 -14.45
CA PRO A 105 -39.95 -18.02 -13.59
C PRO A 105 -39.46 -19.36 -14.17
N TRP A 106 -39.49 -19.53 -15.49
CA TRP A 106 -39.03 -20.76 -16.16
C TRP A 106 -37.53 -21.06 -15.95
N ASN A 107 -36.69 -20.03 -15.83
CA ASN A 107 -35.27 -20.20 -15.54
C ASN A 107 -35.07 -20.74 -14.12
N ARG A 108 -35.83 -20.23 -13.14
CA ARG A 108 -35.80 -20.76 -11.77
C ARG A 108 -36.24 -22.22 -11.72
N TYR A 109 -37.34 -22.57 -12.39
CA TYR A 109 -37.89 -23.93 -12.32
C TYR A 109 -36.98 -24.98 -12.95
N ILE A 110 -36.33 -24.67 -14.07
CA ILE A 110 -35.49 -25.64 -14.79
C ILE A 110 -34.04 -25.53 -14.35
N LEU A 111 -33.41 -24.36 -14.52
CA LEU A 111 -31.99 -24.16 -14.20
C LEU A 111 -31.76 -24.13 -12.68
N GLY A 112 -32.69 -23.56 -11.91
CA GLY A 112 -32.61 -23.58 -10.45
C GLY A 112 -32.69 -24.99 -9.86
N MET A 113 -33.53 -25.88 -10.41
CA MET A 113 -33.58 -27.28 -9.95
C MET A 113 -32.26 -28.03 -10.17
N PHE A 114 -31.61 -27.86 -11.33
CA PHE A 114 -30.30 -28.44 -11.59
C PHE A 114 -29.21 -27.80 -10.71
N ALA A 115 -29.28 -26.49 -10.50
CA ALA A 115 -28.36 -25.77 -9.62
C ALA A 115 -28.52 -26.18 -8.13
N ASP A 116 -29.74 -26.48 -7.66
CA ASP A 116 -29.99 -26.94 -6.30
C ASP A 116 -29.46 -28.37 -6.08
N ILE A 117 -29.59 -29.24 -7.09
CA ILE A 117 -28.96 -30.58 -7.06
C ILE A 117 -27.43 -30.45 -7.03
N GLY A 118 -26.86 -29.55 -7.86
CA GLY A 118 -25.43 -29.22 -7.84
C GLY A 118 -24.98 -28.67 -6.48
N ALA A 119 -25.75 -27.75 -5.90
CA ALA A 119 -25.48 -27.16 -4.59
C ALA A 119 -25.54 -28.20 -3.47
N LEU A 120 -26.49 -29.15 -3.50
CA LEU A 120 -26.54 -30.25 -2.53
C LEU A 120 -25.30 -31.14 -2.62
N LEU A 121 -24.85 -31.47 -3.84
CA LEU A 121 -23.62 -32.22 -4.04
C LEU A 121 -22.40 -31.44 -3.53
N GLU A 122 -22.29 -30.16 -3.87
CA GLU A 122 -21.20 -29.32 -3.39
C GLU A 122 -21.20 -29.17 -1.88
N TRP A 123 -22.37 -29.07 -1.24
CA TRP A 123 -22.50 -28.92 0.21
C TRP A 123 -21.83 -30.06 0.98
N THR A 124 -21.87 -31.28 0.45
CA THR A 124 -21.14 -32.42 1.04
C THR A 124 -19.62 -32.24 1.00
N THR A 125 -19.10 -31.45 0.06
CA THR A 125 -17.66 -31.18 -0.12
C THR A 125 -17.19 -29.90 0.59
N ILE A 126 -18.11 -29.00 0.98
CA ILE A 126 -17.78 -27.73 1.64
C ILE A 126 -16.95 -27.92 2.90
N PRO A 127 -17.30 -28.83 3.85
CA PRO A 127 -16.51 -29.03 5.07
C PRO A 127 -15.04 -29.37 4.80
N PHE A 128 -14.74 -30.07 3.69
CA PHE A 128 -13.38 -30.42 3.28
C PHE A 128 -12.64 -29.25 2.62
N ARG A 129 -13.38 -28.40 1.90
CA ARG A 129 -12.82 -27.21 1.23
C ARG A 129 -12.59 -26.06 2.24
N THR A 130 -13.35 -26.01 3.34
CA THR A 130 -13.22 -25.00 4.39
C THR A 130 -12.29 -25.41 5.55
N ILE A 131 -11.67 -26.60 5.48
CA ILE A 131 -10.66 -27.03 6.46
C ILE A 131 -9.56 -25.98 6.53
N SER A 132 -9.29 -25.51 7.75
CA SER A 132 -8.25 -24.52 7.98
C SER A 132 -6.88 -25.08 7.57
N ARG A 133 -6.14 -24.31 6.78
CA ARG A 133 -4.82 -24.73 6.27
C ARG A 133 -3.72 -24.04 7.04
N LYS A 134 -2.70 -24.81 7.41
CA LYS A 134 -1.44 -24.25 7.89
C LYS A 134 -0.60 -23.83 6.69
N LYS A 135 -0.13 -22.59 6.70
CA LYS A 135 0.81 -22.05 5.73
C LYS A 135 1.99 -21.47 6.49
N GLU A 136 3.19 -21.84 6.09
CA GLU A 136 4.42 -21.22 6.56
C GLU A 136 4.78 -20.07 5.62
N GLU A 137 5.15 -18.93 6.19
CA GLU A 137 5.51 -17.73 5.45
C GLU A 137 6.78 -17.11 6.03
N GLU A 138 7.76 -16.86 5.17
CA GLU A 138 8.98 -16.18 5.55
C GLU A 138 8.76 -14.66 5.53
N MET A 139 9.05 -14.01 6.64
CA MET A 139 9.00 -12.57 6.82
C MET A 139 10.42 -12.05 7.02
N ILE A 140 10.76 -10.98 6.31
CA ILE A 140 12.03 -10.25 6.49
C ILE A 140 11.67 -8.91 7.10
N SER A 141 12.29 -8.61 8.24
CA SER A 141 12.15 -7.32 8.91
C SER A 141 13.54 -6.70 9.09
N GLU A 142 13.61 -5.39 8.90
CA GLU A 142 14.83 -4.61 9.07
C GLU A 142 14.56 -3.54 10.13
N ASN A 143 15.46 -3.41 11.10
CA ASN A 143 15.34 -2.41 12.15
C ASN A 143 16.68 -1.73 12.42
N ILE A 144 16.67 -0.42 12.70
CA ILE A 144 17.86 0.33 13.07
C ILE A 144 18.06 0.17 14.59
N ILE A 145 19.15 -0.50 15.01
CA ILE A 145 19.46 -0.67 16.45
C ILE A 145 20.31 0.50 16.96
N LYS A 146 21.27 0.94 16.15
CA LYS A 146 22.19 2.02 16.50
C LYS A 146 22.27 3.01 15.35
N SER A 147 22.28 4.30 15.67
CA SER A 147 22.47 5.38 14.71
C SER A 147 23.42 6.40 15.34
N GLU A 148 24.59 6.58 14.73
CA GLU A 148 25.64 7.48 15.21
C GLU A 148 25.96 8.51 14.13
N LYS A 149 25.93 9.80 14.50
CA LYS A 149 26.22 10.89 13.57
C LYS A 149 27.71 10.92 13.27
N THR A 150 28.08 10.74 12.01
CA THR A 150 29.49 10.72 11.57
C THR A 150 29.96 12.07 11.05
N ARG A 151 29.10 12.79 10.34
CA ARG A 151 29.44 14.06 9.69
C ARG A 151 28.24 14.97 9.58
N THR A 152 28.43 16.27 9.84
CA THR A 152 27.47 17.31 9.44
C THR A 152 27.82 17.79 8.04
N PHE A 153 26.82 17.97 7.18
CA PHE A 153 27.01 18.52 5.84
C PHE A 153 27.15 20.04 5.90
N GLU A 154 28.08 20.58 5.11
CA GLU A 154 28.13 22.02 4.91
C GLU A 154 26.95 22.47 4.03
N PRO A 155 26.42 23.69 4.17
CA PRO A 155 25.32 24.16 3.34
C PRO A 155 25.58 24.01 1.83
N LYS A 156 26.82 24.27 1.39
CA LYS A 156 27.19 24.18 -0.03
C LYS A 156 27.07 22.78 -0.63
N GLU A 157 27.06 21.74 0.21
CA GLU A 157 26.88 20.34 -0.19
C GLU A 157 25.41 19.96 -0.38
N LEU A 158 24.50 20.82 0.08
CA LEU A 158 23.06 20.61 0.04
C LEU A 158 22.41 21.46 -1.05
N GLN A 159 21.43 20.87 -1.73
CA GLN A 159 20.60 21.54 -2.72
C GLN A 159 19.16 21.58 -2.23
N LEU A 160 18.57 22.78 -2.24
CA LEU A 160 17.16 22.98 -1.91
C LEU A 160 16.38 23.25 -3.20
N ILE A 161 15.30 22.49 -3.36
CA ILE A 161 14.30 22.73 -4.41
C ILE A 161 12.99 23.06 -3.73
N LEU A 162 12.42 24.22 -4.05
CA LEU A 162 11.05 24.57 -3.67
C LEU A 162 10.13 24.51 -4.87
N ARG A 163 9.00 23.83 -4.67
CA ARG A 163 8.03 23.52 -5.71
C ARG A 163 6.62 23.84 -5.24
N ALA A 164 5.81 24.37 -6.14
CA ALA A 164 4.39 24.59 -5.95
C ALA A 164 3.66 24.17 -7.22
N GLU A 165 2.52 23.48 -7.09
CA GLU A 165 1.67 23.09 -8.23
C GLU A 165 2.43 22.41 -9.38
N ASN A 166 3.38 21.55 -9.02
CA ASN A 166 4.31 20.85 -9.91
C ASN A 166 5.41 21.67 -10.60
N THR A 167 5.51 22.96 -10.33
CA THR A 167 6.54 23.88 -10.87
C THR A 167 7.60 24.24 -9.83
N GLU A 168 8.87 24.09 -10.20
CA GLU A 168 10.02 24.51 -9.38
C GLU A 168 10.27 26.01 -9.55
N PHE A 169 10.44 26.73 -8.45
CA PHE A 169 10.72 28.17 -8.48
C PHE A 169 11.96 28.57 -7.67
N VAL A 170 12.43 27.71 -6.76
CA VAL A 170 13.78 27.79 -6.18
C VAL A 170 14.47 26.47 -6.48
N ASN A 171 15.66 26.55 -7.07
CA ASN A 171 16.52 25.39 -7.29
C ASN A 171 17.97 25.88 -7.19
N GLN A 172 18.57 25.71 -6.01
CA GLN A 172 19.91 26.22 -5.75
C GLN A 172 20.63 25.43 -4.66
N ASN A 173 21.96 25.45 -4.72
CA ASN A 173 22.80 25.00 -3.61
C ASN A 173 22.71 25.99 -2.45
N LEU A 174 22.65 25.49 -1.22
CA LEU A 174 22.54 26.35 -0.05
C LEU A 174 23.83 27.13 0.15
N ARG A 175 23.69 28.42 0.45
CA ARG A 175 24.82 29.28 0.86
C ARG A 175 24.92 29.38 2.38
N SER A 176 23.82 29.13 3.07
CA SER A 176 23.65 29.23 4.52
C SER A 176 22.61 28.20 4.98
N GLU A 177 22.69 27.81 6.25
CA GLU A 177 21.72 26.91 6.89
C GLU A 177 20.32 27.53 6.98
N THR A 178 20.24 28.87 6.99
CA THR A 178 18.97 29.60 6.97
C THR A 178 18.73 30.23 5.61
N ILE A 179 17.54 30.02 5.05
CA ILE A 179 17.05 30.71 3.85
C ILE A 179 15.80 31.50 4.21
N ARG A 180 15.68 32.70 3.64
CA ARG A 180 14.50 33.55 3.79
C ARG A 180 13.91 33.83 2.42
N ILE A 181 12.60 33.64 2.29
CA ILE A 181 11.88 33.83 1.03
C ILE A 181 10.69 34.73 1.29
N PRO A 182 10.61 35.91 0.66
CA PRO A 182 9.45 36.77 0.79
C PRO A 182 8.17 36.07 0.30
N LEU A 183 7.11 36.09 1.11
CA LEU A 183 5.81 35.54 0.70
C LEU A 183 5.20 36.31 -0.48
N THR A 184 5.63 37.56 -0.70
CA THR A 184 5.28 38.35 -1.89
C THR A 184 5.73 37.69 -3.18
N GLU A 185 6.94 37.11 -3.20
CA GLU A 185 7.49 36.41 -4.37
C GLU A 185 6.68 35.15 -4.66
N ILE A 186 6.46 34.33 -3.64
CA ILE A 186 5.61 33.13 -3.72
C ILE A 186 4.23 33.50 -4.28
N ARG A 187 3.58 34.53 -3.71
CA ARG A 187 2.25 34.99 -4.17
C ARG A 187 2.26 35.48 -5.62
N LYS A 188 3.34 36.12 -6.07
CA LYS A 188 3.46 36.64 -7.45
C LYS A 188 3.49 35.49 -8.46
N PHE A 189 4.26 34.45 -8.19
CA PHE A 189 4.35 33.28 -9.06
C PHE A 189 3.15 32.34 -8.89
N PHE A 190 2.61 32.26 -7.67
CA PHE A 190 1.59 31.29 -7.28
C PHE A 190 0.47 31.92 -6.43
N PRO A 191 -0.45 32.67 -7.04
CA PRO A 191 -1.44 33.47 -6.31
C PRO A 191 -2.53 32.66 -5.59
N LYS A 192 -2.68 31.37 -5.93
CA LYS A 192 -3.71 30.47 -5.40
C LYS A 192 -3.14 29.25 -4.66
N THR A 193 -1.84 29.17 -4.51
CA THR A 193 -1.19 28.00 -3.90
C THR A 193 -1.52 27.90 -2.41
N ASN A 194 -1.84 26.68 -1.99
CA ASN A 194 -2.15 26.38 -0.59
C ASN A 194 -0.91 25.94 0.19
N SER A 195 0.03 25.24 -0.47
CA SER A 195 1.22 24.70 0.16
C SER A 195 2.41 24.64 -0.80
N ILE A 196 3.61 24.63 -0.24
CA ILE A 196 4.88 24.54 -0.98
C ILE A 196 5.60 23.27 -0.54
N GLU A 197 6.11 22.52 -1.50
CA GLU A 197 6.98 21.38 -1.28
C GLU A 197 8.43 21.88 -1.16
N ALA A 198 9.09 21.56 -0.04
CA ALA A 198 10.51 21.77 0.16
C ALA A 198 11.24 20.43 0.07
N LEU A 199 12.13 20.30 -0.91
CA LEU A 199 12.91 19.11 -1.18
C LEU A 199 14.39 19.40 -0.88
N LEU A 200 15.00 18.62 -0.01
CA LEU A 200 16.42 18.73 0.29
C LEU A 200 17.19 17.56 -0.31
N TYR A 201 18.26 17.87 -1.03
CA TYR A 201 19.12 16.89 -1.69
C TYR A 201 20.55 17.01 -1.20
N TYR A 202 21.22 15.85 -1.12
CA TYR A 202 22.67 15.72 -1.01
C TYR A 202 23.17 14.98 -2.26
N GLY A 203 23.90 15.67 -3.13
CA GLY A 203 24.27 15.14 -4.44
C GLY A 203 23.04 14.83 -5.31
N LYS A 204 22.74 13.54 -5.51
CA LYS A 204 21.55 13.07 -6.27
C LYS A 204 20.47 12.44 -5.38
N GLU A 205 20.72 12.31 -4.09
CA GLU A 205 19.84 11.65 -3.14
C GLU A 205 18.95 12.69 -2.45
N ARG A 206 17.63 12.47 -2.42
CA ARG A 206 16.72 13.29 -1.63
C ARG A 206 16.76 12.83 -0.19
N ILE A 207 17.24 13.70 0.70
CA ILE A 207 17.46 13.40 2.12
C ILE A 207 16.32 13.91 3.02
N GLU A 208 15.49 14.85 2.56
CA GLU A 208 14.32 15.33 3.31
C GLU A 208 13.22 15.87 2.40
N TYR A 209 11.97 15.80 2.88
CA TYR A 209 10.78 16.33 2.22
C TYR A 209 9.85 16.99 3.25
N GLN A 210 9.53 18.26 3.06
CA GLN A 210 8.58 18.96 3.91
C GLN A 210 7.51 19.65 3.07
N ASN A 211 6.25 19.47 3.44
CA ASN A 211 5.15 20.26 2.88
C ASN A 211 4.83 21.43 3.83
N ILE A 212 4.85 22.65 3.29
CA ILE A 212 4.74 23.89 4.04
C ILE A 212 3.42 24.58 3.68
N PRO A 213 2.45 24.70 4.61
CA PRO A 213 1.20 25.40 4.34
C PRO A 213 1.41 26.91 4.29
N VAL A 214 1.09 27.55 3.17
CA VAL A 214 1.29 29.00 2.95
C VAL A 214 -0.01 29.79 2.77
N ALA A 215 -1.15 29.10 2.61
CA ALA A 215 -2.44 29.71 2.30
C ALA A 215 -2.85 30.82 3.28
N GLU A 216 -2.76 30.54 4.59
CA GLU A 216 -3.22 31.46 5.64
C GLU A 216 -2.33 32.70 5.73
N GLU A 217 -1.00 32.52 5.64
CA GLU A 217 -0.05 33.62 5.72
C GLU A 217 -0.15 34.55 4.50
N ILE A 218 -0.32 34.00 3.30
CA ILE A 218 -0.57 34.80 2.09
C ILE A 218 -1.90 35.56 2.18
N ARG A 219 -2.93 35.01 2.84
CA ARG A 219 -4.21 35.71 3.08
C ARG A 219 -4.06 36.85 4.07
N LYS A 220 -3.28 36.69 5.15
CA LYS A 220 -3.00 37.78 6.12
C LYS A 220 -2.38 39.00 5.43
N MET A 221 -1.60 38.81 4.37
CA MET A 221 -1.04 39.89 3.55
C MET A 221 -2.07 40.67 2.72
N LYS A 222 -3.29 40.15 2.49
CA LYS A 222 -4.35 40.87 1.75
C LYS A 222 -5.14 41.85 2.62
N LEU A 223 -5.02 41.74 3.95
CA LEU A 223 -5.79 42.51 4.92
C LEU A 223 -5.04 43.75 5.44
N LYS A 224 -3.82 44.00 4.95
CA LYS A 224 -3.06 45.25 5.13
C LYS A 224 -2.99 45.98 3.80
#